data_AF-A0A1G1N5M2-F1
#
_entry.id   AF-A0A1G1N5M2-F1
#
_cell.length_a   1.000
_cell.length_b   1.000
_cell.length_c   1.000
_cell.angle_alpha   90.00
_cell.angle_beta   90.00
_cell.angle_gamma   90.00
#
_symmetry.space_group_name_H-M   'P 1'
#
loop_
_entity.id
_entity.type
_entity.pdbx_description
1 polymer ?
#
loop_
_entity_poly.entity_id
_entity_poly.type
_entity_poly.pdbx_seq_one_letter_code
_entity_poly.pdbx_strand_id
1 'polypeptide(L)' 'MESSNPLKKPKSDYQETIDVIQSNTSGVGIDPQYTHAIIIEFLKQISGRLDRLEKIVNEKR' A
#
# COMPACT_ATOMS: atom_id res chain seq x y z
N MET A 1 3.74 -16.25 8.46
CA MET A 1 3.62 -15.11 9.39
C MET A 1 2.29 -14.45 9.10
N GLU A 2 1.37 -14.42 10.07
CA GLU A 2 0.10 -13.70 9.88
C GLU A 2 0.42 -12.22 9.68
N SER A 3 0.39 -11.75 8.44
CA SER A 3 0.31 -10.33 8.14
C SER A 3 -0.96 -9.80 8.82
N SER A 4 -0.81 -9.00 9.88
CA SER A 4 -1.92 -8.47 10.67
C SER A 4 -2.99 -7.91 9.74
N ASN A 5 -4.18 -8.53 9.73
CA ASN A 5 -5.27 -8.12 8.85
C ASN A 5 -5.53 -6.61 9.05
N PRO A 6 -5.35 -5.76 8.02
CA PRO A 6 -5.54 -4.31 8.14
C PRO A 6 -6.94 -3.93 8.65
N LEU A 7 -7.95 -4.75 8.38
CA LEU A 7 -9.32 -4.56 8.82
C LEU A 7 -9.52 -4.77 10.33
N LYS A 8 -8.52 -5.35 11.03
CA LYS A 8 -8.55 -5.55 12.48
C LYS A 8 -7.89 -4.41 13.26
N LYS A 9 -7.25 -3.44 12.59
CA LYS A 9 -6.65 -2.29 13.26
C LYS A 9 -7.68 -1.18 13.48
N PRO A 10 -7.62 -0.45 14.60
CA PRO A 10 -8.51 0.68 14.84
C PRO A 10 -8.24 1.80 13.83
N LYS A 11 -9.28 2.58 13.51
CA LYS A 11 -9.20 3.69 12.55
C LYS A 11 -8.12 4.72 12.91
N SER A 12 -7.87 4.92 14.20
CA SER A 12 -6.84 5.81 14.73
C SER A 12 -5.44 5.50 14.18
N ASP A 13 -5.15 4.23 13.93
CA ASP A 13 -3.83 3.80 13.43
C ASP A 13 -3.61 4.21 11.96
N TYR A 14 -4.68 4.62 11.28
CA TYR A 14 -4.64 5.12 9.91
C TYR A 14 -4.77 6.63 9.83
N GLN A 15 -4.85 7.35 10.96
CA GLN A 15 -5.19 8.78 10.97
C GLN A 15 -4.20 9.62 10.16
N GLU A 16 -2.89 9.36 10.28
CA GLU A 16 -1.86 10.05 9.49
C GLU A 16 -2.07 9.85 7.98
N THR A 17 -2.34 8.62 7.54
CA THR A 17 -2.64 8.31 6.13
C THR A 17 -3.94 8.98 5.67
N ILE A 18 -4.95 9.01 6.53
CA ILE A 18 -6.23 9.68 6.27
C ILE A 18 -6.02 11.19 6.13
N ASP A 19 -5.20 11.81 6.99
CA ASP A 19 -4.90 13.24 6.96
C ASP A 19 -4.15 13.62 5.68
N VAL A 20 -3.21 12.78 5.24
CA VAL A 20 -2.52 12.95 3.95
C VAL A 20 -3.53 12.87 2.80
N ILE A 21 -4.41 11.86 2.79
CA ILE A 21 -5.48 11.68 1.79
C ILE A 21 -6.44 12.87 1.78
N GLN A 22 -6.78 13.43 2.94
CA GLN A 22 -7.73 14.52 3.10
C GLN A 22 -7.13 15.91 2.86
N SER A 23 -5.80 16.02 2.74
CA SER A 23 -5.16 17.31 2.46
C SER A 23 -5.64 17.91 1.13
N ASN A 24 -5.83 19.23 1.07
CA ASN A 24 -6.22 19.94 -0.16
C ASN A 24 -5.16 19.84 -1.28
N THR A 25 -3.98 19.33 -0.96
CA THR A 25 -2.87 19.02 -1.87
C THR A 25 -2.85 17.56 -2.33
N SER A 26 -3.68 16.71 -1.73
CA SER A 26 -3.81 15.31 -2.11
C SER A 26 -4.77 15.18 -3.29
N GLY A 27 -4.27 14.63 -4.40
CA GLY A 27 -5.09 14.31 -5.58
C GLY A 27 -6.18 13.29 -5.32
N VAL A 28 -6.27 12.74 -4.09
CA VAL A 28 -7.20 11.68 -3.70
C VAL A 28 -8.63 12.18 -3.54
N GLY A 29 -8.81 13.46 -3.21
CA GLY A 29 -10.15 14.06 -3.08
C GLY A 29 -10.85 14.35 -4.41
N ILE A 30 -10.11 14.36 -5.54
CA ILE A 30 -10.61 14.83 -6.84
C ILE A 30 -11.11 13.66 -7.70
N ASP A 31 -10.36 12.56 -7.72
CA ASP A 31 -10.74 11.34 -8.45
C ASP A 31 -10.38 10.08 -7.62
N PRO A 32 -11.36 9.52 -6.90
CA PRO A 32 -11.17 8.29 -6.15
C PRO A 32 -10.74 7.13 -7.05
N GLN A 33 -11.28 6.99 -8.27
CA GLN A 33 -10.96 5.86 -9.15
C GLN A 33 -9.50 5.92 -9.61
N TYR A 34 -9.04 7.09 -10.01
CA TYR A 34 -7.64 7.32 -10.36
C TYR A 34 -6.70 7.03 -9.19
N THR A 35 -7.08 7.41 -7.97
CA THR A 35 -6.27 7.10 -6.78
C THR A 35 -6.19 5.60 -6.52
N HIS A 36 -7.32 4.87 -6.60
CA HIS A 36 -7.30 3.43 -6.44
C HIS A 36 -6.40 2.77 -7.50
N ALA A 37 -6.40 3.28 -8.74
CA ALA A 37 -5.49 2.82 -9.79
C ALA A 37 -4.01 3.04 -9.41
N ILE A 38 -3.65 4.20 -8.88
CA ILE A 38 -2.28 4.49 -8.39
C ILE A 38 -1.90 3.54 -7.24
N ILE A 39 -2.79 3.34 -6.27
CA ILE A 39 -2.55 2.44 -5.13
C ILE A 39 -2.29 1.02 -5.64
N ILE A 40 -3.13 0.52 -6.56
CA ILE A 40 -2.97 -0.80 -7.18
C ILE A 40 -1.62 -0.91 -7.89
N GLU A 41 -1.20 0.13 -8.61
CA GLU A 41 0.07 0.13 -9.33
C GLU A 41 1.26 0.06 -8.37
N PHE A 42 1.24 0.81 -7.27
CA PHE A 42 2.26 0.69 -6.22
C PHE A 42 2.27 -0.71 -5.59
N LEU A 43 1.11 -1.31 -5.32
CA LEU A 43 1.03 -2.67 -4.78
C LEU A 43 1.64 -3.70 -5.74
N LYS A 44 1.37 -3.59 -7.04
CA LYS A 44 2.01 -4.45 -8.07
C LYS A 44 3.52 -4.31 -8.07
N GLN A 45 4.02 -3.07 -8.01
CA GLN A 45 5.45 -2.81 -7.95
C GLN A 45 6.10 -3.41 -6.70
N ILE A 46 5.46 -3.27 -5.53
CA ILE A 46 5.92 -3.86 -4.27
C ILE A 46 5.93 -5.39 -4.38
N SER A 47 4.84 -6.00 -4.87
CA SER A 47 4.75 -7.45 -5.07
C SER A 47 5.88 -7.95 -5.98
N GLY A 48 6.07 -7.32 -7.14
CA GLY A 48 7.14 -7.72 -8.06
C GLY A 48 8.55 -7.52 -7.49
N ARG A 49 8.75 -6.57 -6.56
CA ARG A 49 10.02 -6.43 -5.83
C ARG A 49 10.20 -7.56 -4.82
N LEU A 50 9.16 -7.95 -4.09
CA LEU A 50 9.20 -9.07 -3.15
C LEU A 50 9.49 -10.39 -3.87
N ASP A 51 8.80 -10.67 -4.98
CA ASP A 51 9.04 -11.87 -5.79
C ASP A 51 10.50 -11.97 -6.25
N ARG A 52 11.10 -10.85 -6.65
CA ARG A 52 12.52 -10.79 -7.02
C ARG A 52 13.43 -11.08 -5.83
N LEU A 53 13.14 -10.51 -4.66
CA LEU A 53 13.93 -10.75 -3.45
C LEU A 53 13.82 -12.21 -2.99
N GLU A 54 12.64 -12.79 -3.03
CA GLU A 54 12.42 -14.20 -2.70
C GLU A 54 13.19 -15.13 -3.62
N LYS A 55 13.21 -14.86 -4.93
CA LYS A 55 14.04 -15.60 -5.89
C LYS A 55 15.52 -15.53 -5.54
N ILE A 56 16.05 -14.33 -5.29
CA ILE A 56 17.46 -14.14 -4.90
C ILE A 56 17.82 -14.89 -3.62
N VAL A 57 16.92 -14.89 -2.63
CA VAL A 57 17.14 -15.60 -1.37
C VAL A 57 17.11 -17.12 -1.58
N ASN A 58 16.19 -17.62 -2.40
CA ASN A 58 16.06 -19.04 -2.69
C ASN A 58 17.20 -19.57 -3.59
N GLU A 59 17.73 -18.76 -4.51
CA GLU A 59 18.89 -19.12 -5.37
C GLU A 59 20.22 -19.11 -4.60
N LYS A 60 20.30 -18.42 -3.46
CA LYS A 60 21.49 -18.36 -2.60
C LYS A 60 21.54 -19.46 -1.53
N ARG A 61 20.51 -20.30 -1.43
CA ARG A 61 20.45 -21.48 -0.55
C ARG A 61 20.79 -22.74 -1.32
#